data_AF-A0A7J9LJK3-F1
#
_entry.id   AF-A0A7J9LJK3-F1
#
_cell.length_a   1.000
_cell.length_b   1.000
_cell.length_c   1.000
_cell.angle_alpha   90.00
_cell.angle_beta   90.00
_cell.angle_gamma   90.00
#
_symmetry.space_group_name_H-M   'P 1'
#
loop_
_entity.id
_entity.type
_entity.pdbx_description
1 polymer ?
#
loop_
_entity_poly.entity_id
_entity_poly.type
_entity_poly.pdbx_seq_one_letter_code
_entity_poly.pdbx_strand_id
1 'polypeptide(L)'
;MFTREVRYTRCWIGITPTYVVVQDNVCFVSYDMLFPFVDQSPMLYAFTIVQNSILAPVFRRPLNPEAVAKGEKILSAALSKIESFWLDDNRPFLLGENQPSIADLILVCDIMQVKLVGETDWNRLLGPYKKVQQWIENTRNATNPHFDELHKGKIPKTETEVERSKGINMKLKLYADRMSQPVRAVIIFCKKNGIDFEEIRVDIAKRQHLTPEYAEINPMKQLPAIVDGRFKLFESHAILVYLASSFPGVADHWYPADVFKRSKIHSVLDWHHSNLRCGPTTIVRNTVLAPMLGRPLNPEAAAEGEKFLSASLSKIESVWLKGNGRFLLGGNQPSIADLSLVCDIMQLELLGETERNRLLGPYKEVQQWIENTKNATNPHFDEVHKILMKAKEKLQNPRLKGANNE
;
A
#
# COMPACT_ATOMS: atom_id res chain seq x y z
N MET A 1 -53.11 11.01 11.08
CA MET A 1 -53.05 12.04 10.02
C MET A 1 -52.02 13.08 10.45
N PHE A 2 -50.75 12.86 10.12
CA PHE A 2 -49.70 13.88 10.32
C PHE A 2 -48.81 13.87 9.08
N THR A 3 -48.84 15.00 8.41
CA THR A 3 -48.11 15.35 7.19
C THR A 3 -46.61 15.37 7.45
N ARG A 4 -45.86 14.64 6.63
CA ARG A 4 -44.40 14.71 6.53
C ARG A 4 -44.01 16.01 5.81
N GLU A 5 -43.28 16.89 6.49
CA GLU A 5 -42.38 17.84 5.81
C GLU A 5 -40.98 17.20 5.77
N VAL A 6 -40.50 16.92 4.56
CA VAL A 6 -39.11 16.54 4.30
C VAL A 6 -38.35 17.82 3.93
N ARG A 7 -37.42 18.26 4.79
CA ARG A 7 -36.43 19.28 4.41
C ARG A 7 -35.19 18.59 3.85
N TYR A 8 -34.98 18.72 2.55
CA TYR A 8 -33.72 18.37 1.90
C TYR A 8 -32.66 19.43 2.21
N THR A 9 -31.55 19.04 2.83
CA THR A 9 -30.30 19.80 2.74
C THR A 9 -29.29 18.95 1.99
N ARG A 10 -28.99 19.37 0.75
CA ARG A 10 -27.87 18.84 -0.06
C ARG A 10 -26.56 19.14 0.67
N CYS A 11 -25.79 18.11 1.00
CA CYS A 11 -24.36 18.26 1.26
C CYS A 11 -23.60 17.30 0.34
N TRP A 12 -22.75 17.86 -0.52
CA TRP A 12 -21.79 17.12 -1.33
C TRP A 12 -20.68 16.62 -0.40
N ILE A 13 -20.54 15.31 -0.24
CA ILE A 13 -19.33 14.72 0.34
C ILE A 13 -18.94 13.53 -0.52
N GLY A 14 -17.97 13.76 -1.39
CA GLY A 14 -17.24 12.71 -2.08
C GLY A 14 -16.12 12.15 -1.21
N ILE A 15 -15.55 11.06 -1.72
CA ILE A 15 -14.31 10.41 -1.29
C ILE A 15 -14.54 9.52 -0.07
N THR A 16 -13.96 8.33 -0.11
CA THR A 16 -13.80 7.40 1.01
C THR A 16 -12.79 7.95 2.01
N PRO A 17 -13.28 8.34 3.19
CA PRO A 17 -12.67 7.94 4.43
C PRO A 17 -13.62 7.00 5.18
N THR A 18 -13.07 6.03 5.89
CA THR A 18 -13.82 5.33 6.93
C THR A 18 -14.19 6.36 8.01
N TYR A 19 -15.41 6.90 7.94
CA TYR A 19 -16.07 7.54 9.07
C TYR A 19 -17.47 6.98 9.20
N VAL A 20 -17.80 6.59 10.43
CA VAL A 20 -19.15 6.23 10.85
C VAL A 20 -19.96 7.53 10.91
N VAL A 21 -20.90 7.72 9.99
CA VAL A 21 -21.92 8.77 10.11
C VAL A 21 -23.16 8.13 10.72
N VAL A 22 -23.53 8.58 11.93
CA VAL A 22 -24.77 8.17 12.60
C VAL A 22 -25.84 9.19 12.25
N GLN A 23 -26.82 8.77 11.47
CA GLN A 23 -28.10 9.47 11.35
C GLN A 23 -29.22 8.46 11.56
N ASP A 24 -30.10 8.75 12.51
CA ASP A 24 -31.31 7.99 12.85
C ASP A 24 -31.11 6.50 13.21
N ASN A 25 -30.12 6.20 14.08
CA ASN A 25 -29.93 4.87 14.68
C ASN A 25 -29.75 3.72 13.69
N VAL A 26 -29.34 4.01 12.45
CA VAL A 26 -28.90 3.02 11.47
C VAL A 26 -27.50 3.40 11.02
N CYS A 27 -26.56 2.47 11.15
CA CYS A 27 -25.24 2.60 10.55
C CYS A 27 -25.39 2.28 9.05
N PHE A 28 -25.38 3.30 8.21
CA PHE A 28 -25.25 3.10 6.77
C PHE A 28 -23.77 3.02 6.41
N VAL A 29 -23.28 1.81 6.16
CA VAL A 29 -22.12 1.63 5.29
C VAL A 29 -22.65 1.66 3.86
N SER A 30 -22.79 2.88 3.32
CA SER A 30 -23.13 3.06 1.91
C SER A 30 -21.84 3.22 1.12
N TYR A 31 -21.46 2.19 0.37
CA TYR A 31 -20.52 2.33 -0.73
C TYR A 31 -21.31 2.43 -2.03
N ASP A 32 -21.16 3.55 -2.73
CA ASP A 32 -21.45 3.55 -4.16
C ASP A 32 -20.38 2.70 -4.84
N MET A 33 -20.86 1.54 -5.26
CA MET A 33 -20.12 0.46 -5.90
C MET A 33 -19.55 0.93 -7.23
N LEU A 34 -18.26 0.73 -7.46
CA LEU A 34 -17.69 0.44 -8.79
C LEU A 34 -16.17 0.21 -8.69
N PHE A 35 -15.72 -0.97 -8.23
CA PHE A 35 -14.40 -1.50 -8.61
C PHE A 35 -14.41 -3.04 -8.61
N PRO A 36 -14.02 -3.70 -9.72
CA PRO A 36 -13.78 -5.14 -9.76
C PRO A 36 -12.38 -5.49 -9.23
N PHE A 37 -12.29 -6.56 -8.45
CA PHE A 37 -11.13 -7.45 -8.24
C PHE A 37 -9.72 -6.84 -8.14
N VAL A 38 -9.14 -6.81 -6.93
CA VAL A 38 -7.70 -6.55 -6.72
C VAL A 38 -7.08 -7.58 -5.80
N ASP A 39 -5.85 -7.98 -6.14
CA ASP A 39 -5.25 -9.25 -5.75
C ASP A 39 -4.09 -9.14 -4.75
N GLN A 40 -3.84 -7.97 -4.12
CA GLN A 40 -2.55 -7.74 -3.43
C GLN A 40 -2.57 -6.96 -2.09
N SER A 41 -3.71 -6.80 -1.39
CA SER A 41 -3.73 -6.19 -0.03
C SER A 41 -4.53 -7.04 0.96
N PRO A 42 -4.00 -7.34 2.18
CA PRO A 42 -4.74 -8.03 3.25
C PRO A 42 -6.12 -7.45 3.52
N MET A 43 -6.23 -6.11 3.50
CA MET A 43 -7.50 -5.36 3.63
C MET A 43 -8.55 -5.80 2.62
N LEU A 44 -8.13 -6.23 1.43
CA LEU A 44 -9.05 -6.53 0.34
C LEU A 44 -9.60 -7.95 0.39
N TYR A 45 -9.01 -8.89 1.13
CA TYR A 45 -9.42 -10.30 1.05
C TYR A 45 -10.54 -10.65 2.00
N ALA A 46 -10.48 -10.15 3.24
CA ALA A 46 -11.64 -10.18 4.14
C ALA A 46 -12.82 -9.46 3.45
N PHE A 47 -12.55 -8.30 2.84
CA PHE A 47 -13.52 -7.57 2.03
C PHE A 47 -14.01 -8.35 0.81
N THR A 48 -13.16 -9.10 0.10
CA THR A 48 -13.54 -9.92 -1.06
C THR A 48 -14.47 -11.07 -0.65
N ILE A 49 -14.16 -11.74 0.47
CA ILE A 49 -15.03 -12.78 1.05
C ILE A 49 -16.37 -12.15 1.43
N VAL A 50 -16.38 -11.03 2.16
CA VAL A 50 -17.61 -10.32 2.56
C VAL A 50 -18.43 -9.85 1.36
N GLN A 51 -17.78 -9.25 0.36
CA GLN A 51 -18.44 -8.76 -0.85
C GLN A 51 -19.11 -9.89 -1.62
N ASN A 52 -18.42 -11.01 -1.81
CA ASN A 52 -18.94 -12.10 -2.60
C ASN A 52 -19.93 -12.96 -1.82
N SER A 53 -19.74 -13.16 -0.51
CA SER A 53 -20.61 -14.04 0.29
C SER A 53 -21.88 -13.34 0.80
N ILE A 54 -21.82 -12.03 1.09
CA ILE A 54 -22.94 -11.29 1.71
C ILE A 54 -23.53 -10.26 0.76
N LEU A 55 -22.68 -9.42 0.15
CA LEU A 55 -23.18 -8.25 -0.60
C LEU A 55 -23.66 -8.62 -2.01
N ALA A 56 -23.04 -9.58 -2.68
CA ALA A 56 -23.47 -10.01 -4.01
C ALA A 56 -24.95 -10.48 -4.04
N PRO A 57 -25.43 -11.34 -3.11
CA PRO A 57 -26.86 -11.66 -2.99
C PRO A 57 -27.75 -10.44 -2.78
N VAL A 58 -27.35 -9.52 -1.90
CA VAL A 58 -28.08 -8.28 -1.59
C VAL A 58 -28.27 -7.41 -2.84
N PHE A 59 -27.24 -7.33 -3.68
CA PHE A 59 -27.27 -6.56 -4.93
C PHE A 59 -27.68 -7.39 -6.17
N ARG A 60 -28.21 -8.61 -5.98
CA ARG A 60 -28.60 -9.54 -7.06
C ARG A 60 -27.48 -9.80 -8.08
N ARG A 61 -26.23 -9.74 -7.62
CA ARG A 61 -25.06 -10.13 -8.41
C ARG A 61 -24.81 -11.62 -8.22
N PRO A 62 -24.34 -12.33 -9.26
CA PRO A 62 -23.98 -13.74 -9.11
C PRO A 62 -22.84 -13.87 -8.09
N LEU A 63 -22.95 -14.88 -7.23
CA LEU A 63 -21.85 -15.30 -6.37
C LEU A 63 -20.68 -15.73 -7.25
N ASN A 64 -19.45 -15.38 -6.84
CA ASN A 64 -18.23 -15.88 -7.46
C ASN A 64 -17.48 -16.78 -6.47
N PRO A 65 -17.75 -18.11 -6.47
CA PRO A 65 -17.11 -19.05 -5.56
C PRO A 65 -15.59 -19.11 -5.70
N GLU A 66 -15.08 -18.91 -6.93
CA GLU A 66 -13.63 -18.91 -7.19
C GLU A 66 -12.95 -17.70 -6.53
N ALA A 67 -13.59 -16.53 -6.59
CA ALA A 67 -13.09 -15.33 -5.90
C ALA A 67 -13.12 -15.49 -4.38
N VAL A 68 -14.15 -16.14 -3.82
CA VAL A 68 -14.22 -16.47 -2.39
C VAL A 68 -13.09 -17.42 -2.00
N ALA A 69 -12.93 -18.55 -2.70
CA ALA A 69 -11.87 -19.53 -2.43
C ALA A 69 -10.47 -18.91 -2.51
N LYS A 70 -10.26 -18.03 -3.49
CA LYS A 70 -9.02 -17.26 -3.62
C LYS A 70 -8.81 -16.32 -2.43
N GLY A 71 -9.84 -15.58 -2.03
CA GLY A 71 -9.82 -14.71 -0.85
C GLY A 71 -9.47 -15.47 0.44
N GLU A 72 -10.08 -16.63 0.66
CA GLU A 72 -9.79 -17.49 1.81
C GLU A 72 -8.35 -17.98 1.84
N LYS A 73 -7.82 -18.42 0.69
CA LYS A 73 -6.42 -18.87 0.58
C LYS A 73 -5.45 -17.74 0.94
N ILE A 74 -5.73 -16.52 0.51
CA ILE A 74 -4.85 -15.38 0.79
C ILE A 74 -4.98 -14.92 2.24
N LEU A 75 -6.21 -14.87 2.78
CA LEU A 75 -6.45 -14.62 4.20
C LEU A 75 -5.68 -15.62 5.07
N SER A 76 -5.79 -16.92 4.77
CA SER A 76 -5.04 -17.98 5.47
C SER A 76 -3.52 -17.73 5.40
N ALA A 77 -2.98 -17.37 4.24
CA ALA A 77 -1.56 -17.06 4.11
C ALA A 77 -1.13 -15.82 4.91
N ALA A 78 -2.01 -14.82 5.06
CA ALA A 78 -1.76 -13.64 5.88
C ALA A 78 -1.82 -13.96 7.37
N LEU A 79 -2.87 -14.65 7.83
CA LEU A 79 -3.04 -15.09 9.22
C LEU A 79 -1.87 -15.98 9.67
N SER A 80 -1.42 -16.89 8.81
CA SER A 80 -0.26 -17.74 9.08
C SER A 80 1.02 -16.93 9.33
N LYS A 81 1.22 -15.82 8.61
CA LYS A 81 2.38 -14.94 8.81
C LYS A 81 2.25 -14.11 10.08
N ILE A 82 1.06 -13.63 10.40
CA ILE A 82 0.81 -12.95 11.67
C ILE A 82 1.12 -13.90 12.83
N GLU A 83 0.53 -15.10 12.82
CA GLU A 83 0.72 -16.14 13.83
C GLU A 83 2.18 -16.54 14.03
N SER A 84 2.93 -16.76 12.95
CA SER A 84 4.27 -17.34 13.02
C SER A 84 5.41 -16.34 13.13
N PHE A 85 5.23 -15.11 12.64
CA PHE A 85 6.29 -14.12 12.57
C PHE A 85 6.04 -12.92 13.48
N TRP A 86 4.84 -12.36 13.46
CA TRP A 86 4.54 -11.14 14.19
C TRP A 86 4.12 -11.38 15.65
N LEU A 87 3.60 -12.56 15.95
CA LEU A 87 3.15 -12.93 17.29
C LEU A 87 4.16 -13.86 17.96
N ASP A 88 4.42 -13.58 19.23
CA ASP A 88 5.36 -14.28 20.10
C ASP A 88 4.59 -14.70 21.36
N ASP A 89 4.87 -15.88 21.91
CA ASP A 89 4.19 -16.36 23.11
C ASP A 89 4.48 -15.48 24.33
N ASN A 90 5.55 -14.68 24.27
CA ASN A 90 5.98 -13.81 25.35
C ASN A 90 5.47 -12.36 25.22
N ARG A 91 4.73 -12.00 24.17
CA ARG A 91 4.25 -10.62 23.96
C ARG A 91 2.77 -10.58 23.55
N PRO A 92 1.95 -9.72 24.19
CA PRO A 92 0.52 -9.68 23.94
C PRO A 92 0.10 -8.96 22.64
N PHE A 93 1.00 -8.22 21.99
CA PHE A 93 0.77 -7.37 20.81
C PHE A 93 1.87 -7.54 19.75
N LEU A 94 1.67 -7.02 18.52
CA LEU A 94 2.58 -7.18 17.39
C LEU A 94 3.97 -6.57 17.64
N LEU A 95 4.00 -5.32 18.13
CA LEU A 95 5.22 -4.53 18.32
C LEU A 95 5.34 -3.92 19.72
N GLY A 96 4.23 -3.88 20.48
CA GLY A 96 4.21 -3.30 21.83
C GLY A 96 4.67 -4.30 22.89
N GLU A 97 5.33 -3.79 23.93
CA GLU A 97 5.71 -4.61 25.08
C GLU A 97 4.47 -4.94 25.94
N ASN A 98 3.70 -3.92 26.35
CA ASN A 98 2.54 -4.07 27.25
C ASN A 98 1.26 -3.34 26.81
N GLN A 99 1.25 -2.64 25.66
CA GLN A 99 0.10 -1.89 25.14
C GLN A 99 -0.02 -2.04 23.61
N PRO A 100 -1.24 -2.00 23.05
CA PRO A 100 -1.44 -2.12 21.60
C PRO A 100 -0.96 -0.85 20.88
N SER A 101 -0.38 -1.05 19.69
CA SER A 101 -0.02 0.02 18.79
C SER A 101 -1.13 0.31 17.77
N ILE A 102 -0.95 1.35 16.96
CA ILE A 102 -1.85 1.64 15.82
C ILE A 102 -1.89 0.46 14.84
N ALA A 103 -0.80 -0.29 14.67
CA ALA A 103 -0.76 -1.46 13.80
C ALA A 103 -1.67 -2.58 14.33
N ASP A 104 -1.71 -2.77 15.65
CA ASP A 104 -2.60 -3.73 16.29
C ASP A 104 -4.07 -3.39 16.01
N LEU A 105 -4.44 -2.12 16.22
CA LEU A 105 -5.80 -1.62 15.97
C LEU A 105 -6.26 -1.81 14.53
N ILE A 106 -5.44 -1.40 13.55
CA ILE A 106 -5.80 -1.49 12.12
C ILE A 106 -6.00 -2.95 11.70
N LEU A 107 -5.05 -3.82 12.01
CA LEU A 107 -5.11 -5.21 11.56
C LEU A 107 -6.24 -6.00 12.24
N VAL A 108 -6.54 -5.73 13.51
CA VAL A 108 -7.69 -6.34 14.19
C VAL A 108 -9.01 -5.92 13.53
N CYS A 109 -9.16 -4.62 13.21
CA CYS A 109 -10.35 -4.13 12.51
C CYS A 109 -10.53 -4.79 11.14
N ASP A 110 -9.45 -4.97 10.38
CA ASP A 110 -9.48 -5.62 9.07
C ASP A 110 -9.90 -7.08 9.16
N ILE A 111 -9.30 -7.84 10.09
CA ILE A 111 -9.62 -9.27 10.27
C ILE A 111 -11.07 -9.43 10.73
N MET A 112 -11.55 -8.56 11.61
CA MET A 112 -12.92 -8.63 12.13
C MET A 112 -14.01 -8.46 11.07
N GLN A 113 -13.70 -7.92 9.89
CA GLN A 113 -14.66 -7.90 8.78
C GLN A 113 -15.11 -9.31 8.38
N VAL A 114 -14.25 -10.34 8.53
CA VAL A 114 -14.60 -11.74 8.25
C VAL A 114 -15.76 -12.22 9.12
N LYS A 115 -15.91 -11.67 10.34
CA LYS A 115 -16.99 -12.03 11.25
C LYS A 115 -18.38 -11.69 10.68
N LEU A 116 -18.47 -10.74 9.75
CA LEU A 116 -19.71 -10.41 9.04
C LEU A 116 -20.25 -11.59 8.24
N VAL A 117 -19.38 -12.49 7.75
CA VAL A 117 -19.75 -13.67 6.95
C VAL A 117 -20.49 -14.71 7.79
N GLY A 118 -20.39 -14.63 9.12
CA GLY A 118 -21.07 -15.50 10.07
C GLY A 118 -20.10 -16.20 11.02
N GLU A 119 -20.59 -16.62 12.18
CA GLU A 119 -19.76 -17.26 13.21
C GLU A 119 -19.16 -18.59 12.75
N THR A 120 -19.89 -19.36 11.94
CA THR A 120 -19.41 -20.63 11.38
C THR A 120 -18.15 -20.42 10.52
N ASP A 121 -18.18 -19.46 9.60
CA ASP A 121 -17.04 -19.16 8.73
C ASP A 121 -15.90 -18.47 9.49
N TRP A 122 -16.23 -17.59 10.44
CA TRP A 122 -15.24 -17.02 11.35
C TRP A 122 -14.45 -18.11 12.09
N ASN A 123 -15.15 -19.07 12.70
CA ASN A 123 -14.54 -20.16 13.46
C ASN A 123 -13.74 -21.10 12.55
N ARG A 124 -14.22 -21.37 11.34
CA ARG A 124 -13.51 -22.16 10.33
C ARG A 124 -12.21 -21.49 9.86
N LEU A 125 -12.27 -20.19 9.56
CA LEU A 125 -11.16 -19.43 8.97
C LEU A 125 -10.09 -19.08 10.01
N LEU A 126 -10.48 -18.67 11.23
CA LEU A 126 -9.53 -18.27 12.28
C LEU A 126 -9.18 -19.40 13.25
N GLY A 127 -9.97 -20.47 13.32
CA GLY A 127 -9.78 -21.59 14.26
C GLY A 127 -8.36 -22.16 14.33
N PRO A 128 -7.62 -22.27 13.21
CA PRO A 128 -6.24 -22.75 13.21
C PRO A 128 -5.19 -21.80 13.85
N TYR A 129 -5.50 -20.51 14.04
CA TYR A 129 -4.53 -19.48 14.42
C TYR A 129 -4.76 -19.01 15.86
N LYS A 130 -4.24 -19.77 16.84
CA LYS A 130 -4.52 -19.54 18.27
C LYS A 130 -3.91 -18.26 18.80
N LYS A 131 -2.68 -17.93 18.40
CA LYS A 131 -2.02 -16.68 18.81
C LYS A 131 -2.77 -15.50 18.23
N VAL A 132 -3.23 -15.56 16.98
CA VAL A 132 -4.06 -14.51 16.36
C VAL A 132 -5.36 -14.32 17.11
N GLN A 133 -6.05 -15.41 17.47
CA GLN A 133 -7.28 -15.33 18.28
C GLN A 133 -7.02 -14.65 19.63
N GLN A 134 -5.95 -15.06 20.33
CA GLN A 134 -5.56 -14.47 21.60
C GLN A 134 -5.15 -13.00 21.46
N TRP A 135 -4.41 -12.65 20.41
CA TRP A 135 -3.98 -11.29 20.13
C TRP A 135 -5.14 -10.35 19.80
N ILE A 136 -6.13 -10.81 19.02
CA ILE A 136 -7.39 -10.06 18.79
C ILE A 136 -8.07 -9.78 20.13
N GLU A 137 -8.11 -10.77 21.02
CA GLU A 137 -8.73 -10.64 22.34
C GLU A 137 -7.92 -9.72 23.27
N ASN A 138 -6.59 -9.81 23.26
CA ASN A 138 -5.72 -8.90 24.00
C ASN A 138 -5.92 -7.45 23.54
N THR A 139 -6.00 -7.24 22.22
CA THR A 139 -6.22 -5.91 21.63
C THR A 139 -7.58 -5.35 22.01
N ARG A 140 -8.64 -6.18 21.95
CA ARG A 140 -9.99 -5.84 22.43
C ARG A 140 -9.95 -5.41 23.90
N ASN A 141 -9.36 -6.24 24.76
CA ASN A 141 -9.32 -6.01 26.21
C ASN A 141 -8.48 -4.80 26.61
N ALA A 142 -7.34 -4.56 25.95
CA ALA A 142 -6.50 -3.40 26.22
C ALA A 142 -7.11 -2.08 25.71
N THR A 143 -8.03 -2.16 24.74
CA THR A 143 -8.76 -1.01 24.22
C THR A 143 -10.14 -0.86 24.85
N ASN A 144 -10.47 -1.71 25.84
CA ASN A 144 -11.70 -1.60 26.59
C ASN A 144 -11.65 -0.48 27.64
N PRO A 145 -12.80 0.19 27.90
CA PRO A 145 -14.11 -0.18 27.38
C PRO A 145 -14.40 0.34 25.96
N HIS A 146 -13.49 1.10 25.34
CA HIS A 146 -13.72 1.84 24.08
C HIS A 146 -13.98 0.97 22.87
N PHE A 147 -13.43 -0.24 22.85
CA PHE A 147 -13.68 -1.21 21.79
C PHE A 147 -15.10 -1.76 21.85
N ASP A 148 -15.53 -2.20 23.03
CA ASP A 148 -16.89 -2.68 23.28
C ASP A 148 -17.90 -1.52 23.27
N GLU A 149 -17.47 -0.31 23.65
CA GLU A 149 -18.25 0.91 23.65
C GLU A 149 -18.36 1.53 22.24
N LEU A 150 -17.41 1.35 21.32
CA LEU A 150 -17.65 1.60 19.88
C LEU A 150 -18.68 0.62 19.27
N HIS A 151 -19.10 -0.39 20.05
CA HIS A 151 -20.25 -1.25 19.80
C HIS A 151 -21.42 -1.02 20.79
N LYS A 152 -21.32 0.00 21.67
CA LYS A 152 -22.37 0.70 22.48
C LYS A 152 -21.73 1.85 23.35
N GLY A 153 -21.77 3.11 22.87
CA GLY A 153 -20.88 4.27 23.22
C GLY A 153 -20.54 4.60 24.70
N LYS A 154 -19.27 4.91 25.04
CA LYS A 154 -18.50 6.19 25.20
C LYS A 154 -16.99 5.92 25.56
N ILE A 155 -16.17 6.91 25.99
CA ILE A 155 -14.68 6.78 26.22
C ILE A 155 -14.12 7.74 27.31
N PRO A 156 -13.09 7.38 28.14
CA PRO A 156 -12.07 8.33 28.65
C PRO A 156 -10.60 8.01 28.28
N LYS A 157 -9.70 9.01 28.42
CA LYS A 157 -8.30 9.09 27.91
C LYS A 157 -7.20 8.78 28.94
N THR A 158 -5.99 8.37 28.49
CA THR A 158 -4.67 8.72 29.08
C THR A 158 -3.49 8.42 28.13
N GLU A 159 -2.37 9.14 28.31
CA GLU A 159 -1.17 9.22 27.46
C GLU A 159 0.04 8.48 28.05
N THR A 160 1.01 8.05 27.23
CA THR A 160 2.41 7.82 27.68
C THR A 160 3.43 7.87 26.53
N GLU A 161 4.62 8.43 26.82
CA GLU A 161 5.76 8.68 25.94
C GLU A 161 6.63 7.45 25.65
N VAL A 162 7.38 7.48 24.52
CA VAL A 162 8.32 6.43 24.08
C VAL A 162 9.76 6.97 24.04
N GLU A 163 10.68 6.32 24.74
CA GLU A 163 12.12 6.59 24.70
C GLU A 163 12.81 6.01 23.45
N ARG A 164 13.80 6.74 22.91
CA ARG A 164 14.64 6.30 21.77
C ARG A 164 15.94 5.66 22.27
N SER A 165 16.21 4.43 21.86
CA SER A 165 17.51 3.79 22.04
C SER A 165 18.49 4.17 20.91
N LYS A 166 19.76 4.45 21.26
CA LYS A 166 20.86 4.74 20.33
C LYS A 166 21.45 3.43 19.81
N GLY A 167 21.40 3.20 18.49
CA GLY A 167 21.99 2.06 17.79
C GLY A 167 23.30 2.41 17.08
N ILE A 168 24.20 1.43 17.08
CA ILE A 168 25.61 1.42 16.67
C ILE A 168 25.82 1.79 15.19
N ASN A 169 26.90 2.54 14.91
CA ASN A 169 27.33 3.02 13.60
C ASN A 169 27.75 1.88 12.65
N MET A 170 26.77 1.19 12.07
CA MET A 170 26.95 0.28 10.93
C MET A 170 26.33 0.93 9.69
N LYS A 171 26.97 0.77 8.54
CA LYS A 171 26.45 1.31 7.27
C LYS A 171 25.07 0.70 6.95
N LEU A 172 24.08 1.55 6.69
CA LEU A 172 22.73 1.15 6.28
C LEU A 172 22.80 0.23 5.06
N LYS A 173 22.21 -0.97 5.13
CA LYS A 173 22.10 -1.88 3.98
C LYS A 173 20.72 -1.77 3.37
N LEU A 174 20.64 -1.57 2.06
CA LEU A 174 19.40 -1.52 1.30
C LEU A 174 19.37 -2.68 0.31
N TYR A 175 18.46 -3.63 0.54
CA TYR A 175 18.22 -4.75 -0.35
C TYR A 175 17.34 -4.29 -1.51
N ALA A 176 17.85 -4.39 -2.73
CA ALA A 176 17.33 -3.67 -3.87
C ALA A 176 17.36 -4.47 -5.18
N ASP A 177 16.30 -4.29 -5.96
CA ASP A 177 16.29 -4.44 -7.40
C ASP A 177 15.75 -3.14 -8.00
N ARG A 178 16.56 -2.39 -8.76
CA ARG A 178 16.15 -1.08 -9.31
C ARG A 178 15.02 -1.19 -10.34
N MET A 179 14.69 -2.40 -10.84
CA MET A 179 13.47 -2.61 -11.64
C MET A 179 12.18 -2.41 -10.83
N SER A 180 12.26 -2.58 -9.50
CA SER A 180 11.13 -2.38 -8.58
C SER A 180 10.91 -0.90 -8.29
N GLN A 181 9.68 -0.44 -8.47
CA GLN A 181 9.28 0.95 -8.24
C GLN A 181 9.53 1.45 -6.80
N PRO A 182 9.09 0.74 -5.74
CA PRO A 182 9.30 1.20 -4.36
C PRO A 182 10.79 1.22 -3.99
N VAL A 183 11.62 0.36 -4.59
CA VAL A 183 13.07 0.38 -4.41
C VAL A 183 13.65 1.67 -4.99
N ARG A 184 13.22 2.10 -6.19
CA ARG A 184 13.69 3.35 -6.80
C ARG A 184 13.39 4.56 -5.91
N ALA A 185 12.19 4.62 -5.32
CA ALA A 185 11.83 5.69 -4.40
C ALA A 185 12.80 5.76 -3.20
N VAL A 186 13.08 4.63 -2.55
CA VAL A 186 14.02 4.59 -1.41
C VAL A 186 15.45 4.97 -1.83
N ILE A 187 15.95 4.49 -2.97
CA ILE A 187 17.30 4.83 -3.45
C ILE A 187 17.42 6.32 -3.77
N ILE A 188 16.43 6.89 -4.47
CA ILE A 188 16.40 8.33 -4.79
C ILE A 188 16.38 9.14 -3.49
N PHE A 189 15.56 8.74 -2.52
CA PHE A 189 15.47 9.40 -1.23
C PHE A 189 16.82 9.40 -0.48
N CYS A 190 17.47 8.25 -0.38
CA CYS A 190 18.77 8.14 0.28
C CYS A 190 19.82 9.03 -0.40
N LYS A 191 19.95 8.91 -1.73
CA LYS A 191 20.92 9.70 -2.50
C LYS A 191 20.67 11.20 -2.39
N LYS A 192 19.40 11.62 -2.52
CA LYS A 192 19.02 13.04 -2.47
C LYS A 192 19.30 13.70 -1.12
N ASN A 193 19.20 12.93 -0.04
CA ASN A 193 19.43 13.43 1.32
C ASN A 193 20.83 13.10 1.86
N GLY A 194 21.75 12.61 1.01
CA GLY A 194 23.12 12.30 1.43
C GLY A 194 23.22 11.16 2.46
N ILE A 195 22.23 10.29 2.53
CA ILE A 195 22.25 9.11 3.39
C ILE A 195 23.20 8.10 2.76
N ASP A 196 24.28 7.72 3.47
CA ASP A 196 25.19 6.68 3.01
C ASP A 196 24.59 5.29 3.24
N PHE A 197 24.62 4.45 2.20
CA PHE A 197 24.09 3.09 2.25
C PHE A 197 24.87 2.14 1.35
N GLU A 198 24.84 0.85 1.71
CA GLU A 198 25.30 -0.26 0.89
C GLU A 198 24.10 -0.85 0.14
N GLU A 199 24.12 -0.79 -1.20
CA GLU A 199 23.07 -1.41 -2.03
C GLU A 199 23.36 -2.91 -2.23
N ILE A 200 22.56 -3.76 -1.60
CA ILE A 200 22.63 -5.21 -1.75
C ILE A 200 21.68 -5.64 -2.87
N ARG A 201 22.23 -6.09 -3.99
CA ARG A 201 21.42 -6.53 -5.13
C ARG A 201 20.68 -7.84 -4.83
N VAL A 202 19.36 -7.83 -5.01
CA VAL A 202 18.49 -9.02 -4.95
C VAL A 202 17.75 -9.16 -6.26
N ASP A 203 18.17 -10.09 -7.11
CA ASP A 203 17.64 -10.25 -8.47
C ASP A 203 16.23 -10.87 -8.44
N ILE A 204 15.21 -10.07 -8.78
CA ILE A 204 13.81 -10.50 -8.80
C ILE A 204 13.57 -11.54 -9.90
N ALA A 205 14.20 -11.38 -11.07
CA ALA A 205 14.03 -12.29 -12.20
C ALA A 205 14.57 -13.70 -11.87
N LYS A 206 15.68 -13.78 -11.12
CA LYS A 206 16.23 -15.04 -10.59
C LYS A 206 15.55 -15.53 -9.32
N ARG A 207 14.45 -14.88 -8.89
CA ARG A 207 13.67 -15.25 -7.71
C ARG A 207 14.48 -15.26 -6.39
N GLN A 208 15.55 -14.47 -6.30
CA GLN A 208 16.40 -14.40 -5.10
C GLN A 208 15.63 -13.90 -3.87
N HIS A 209 14.64 -13.04 -4.07
CA HIS A 209 13.72 -12.59 -3.03
C HIS A 209 12.88 -13.72 -2.41
N LEU A 210 12.83 -14.92 -3.02
CA LEU A 210 12.06 -16.06 -2.49
C LEU A 210 12.90 -17.02 -1.66
N THR A 211 14.22 -16.86 -1.62
CA THR A 211 15.12 -17.79 -0.95
C THR A 211 14.97 -17.71 0.57
N PRO A 212 15.34 -18.78 1.31
CA PRO A 212 15.34 -18.75 2.76
C PRO A 212 16.24 -17.63 3.33
N GLU A 213 17.39 -17.37 2.71
CA GLU A 213 18.35 -16.36 3.19
C GLU A 213 17.76 -14.94 3.11
N TYR A 214 17.00 -14.63 2.06
CA TYR A 214 16.30 -13.35 1.98
C TYR A 214 15.08 -13.27 2.90
N ALA A 215 14.43 -14.41 3.17
CA ALA A 215 13.29 -14.47 4.10
C ALA A 215 13.68 -14.05 5.53
N GLU A 216 14.93 -14.29 5.94
CA GLU A 216 15.51 -13.80 7.19
C GLU A 216 15.61 -12.27 7.25
N ILE A 217 15.63 -11.59 6.09
CA ILE A 217 15.66 -10.12 5.99
C ILE A 217 14.25 -9.57 5.87
N ASN A 218 13.44 -10.13 4.97
CA ASN A 218 12.03 -9.80 4.81
C ASN A 218 11.21 -11.10 4.64
N PRO A 219 10.42 -11.52 5.66
CA PRO A 219 9.61 -12.73 5.61
C PRO A 219 8.47 -12.63 4.57
N MET A 220 8.08 -11.41 4.17
CA MET A 220 7.13 -11.20 3.07
C MET A 220 7.74 -11.52 1.71
N LYS A 221 9.06 -11.74 1.64
CA LYS A 221 9.79 -12.09 0.41
C LYS A 221 9.60 -11.03 -0.68
N GLN A 222 9.61 -9.75 -0.28
CA GLN A 222 9.43 -8.60 -1.17
C GLN A 222 10.54 -7.57 -0.99
N LEU A 223 10.67 -6.66 -1.95
CA LEU A 223 11.63 -5.54 -1.94
C LEU A 223 10.87 -4.21 -1.94
N PRO A 224 11.43 -3.13 -1.35
CA PRO A 224 12.72 -3.07 -0.64
C PRO A 224 12.68 -3.64 0.78
N ALA A 225 13.87 -3.88 1.33
CA ALA A 225 14.11 -4.07 2.76
C ALA A 225 15.41 -3.37 3.17
N ILE A 226 15.50 -2.90 4.41
CA ILE A 226 16.72 -2.32 4.97
C ILE A 226 17.20 -3.07 6.20
N VAL A 227 18.50 -2.99 6.45
CA VAL A 227 19.14 -3.39 7.71
C VAL A 227 19.99 -2.24 8.21
N ASP A 228 19.68 -1.73 9.39
CA ASP A 228 20.39 -0.67 10.09
C ASP A 228 20.90 -1.21 11.44
N GLY A 229 22.15 -1.68 11.46
CA GLY A 229 22.70 -2.44 12.58
C GLY A 229 21.90 -3.72 12.86
N ARG A 230 21.20 -3.76 14.00
CA ARG A 230 20.32 -4.88 14.39
C ARG A 230 18.87 -4.71 13.92
N PHE A 231 18.50 -3.52 13.46
CA PHE A 231 17.15 -3.19 13.06
C PHE A 231 16.92 -3.62 11.61
N LYS A 232 15.85 -4.39 11.36
CA LYS A 232 15.41 -4.78 10.02
C LYS A 232 14.05 -4.15 9.78
N LEU A 233 13.86 -3.55 8.61
CA LEU A 233 12.60 -2.94 8.24
C LEU A 233 12.28 -3.20 6.77
N PHE A 234 11.03 -3.50 6.49
CA PHE A 234 10.46 -3.70 5.16
C PHE A 234 9.16 -2.91 5.05
N GLU A 235 8.59 -2.83 3.84
CA GLU A 235 7.59 -1.83 3.39
C GLU A 235 8.22 -0.47 3.07
N SER A 236 8.13 -0.04 1.80
CA SER A 236 8.83 1.17 1.34
C SER A 236 8.37 2.45 2.02
N HIS A 237 7.09 2.58 2.35
CA HIS A 237 6.59 3.76 3.07
C HIS A 237 7.09 3.80 4.50
N ALA A 238 7.12 2.65 5.20
CA ALA A 238 7.71 2.55 6.52
C ALA A 238 9.21 2.88 6.49
N ILE A 239 9.93 2.36 5.49
CA ILE A 239 11.35 2.68 5.25
C ILE A 239 11.55 4.18 5.02
N LEU A 240 10.78 4.82 4.14
CA LEU A 240 10.90 6.26 3.87
C LEU A 240 10.63 7.10 5.13
N VAL A 241 9.61 6.73 5.92
CA VAL A 241 9.31 7.38 7.21
C VAL A 241 10.46 7.20 8.21
N TYR A 242 11.00 5.99 8.33
CA TYR A 242 12.14 5.69 9.19
C TYR A 242 13.36 6.51 8.81
N LEU A 243 13.72 6.52 7.51
CA LEU A 243 14.86 7.26 7.00
C LEU A 243 14.68 8.76 7.23
N ALA A 244 13.49 9.30 6.95
CA ALA A 244 13.20 10.72 7.15
C ALA A 244 13.22 11.14 8.62
N SER A 245 12.86 10.24 9.53
CA SER A 245 12.75 10.54 10.96
C SER A 245 14.04 10.28 11.75
N SER A 246 14.90 9.40 11.25
CA SER A 246 16.06 8.86 12.01
C SER A 246 17.40 9.39 11.51
N PHE A 247 17.51 9.79 10.24
CA PHE A 247 18.76 10.28 9.69
C PHE A 247 18.86 11.80 9.82
N PRO A 248 19.98 12.33 10.35
CA PRO A 248 20.16 13.77 10.49
C PRO A 248 20.33 14.44 9.11
N GLY A 249 19.93 15.71 9.01
CA GLY A 249 20.09 16.51 7.79
C GLY A 249 19.04 16.26 6.71
N VAL A 250 18.09 15.34 6.93
CA VAL A 250 16.92 15.20 6.05
C VAL A 250 16.02 16.44 6.21
N ALA A 251 15.67 17.07 5.09
CA ALA A 251 14.83 18.26 5.09
C ALA A 251 13.38 17.94 5.50
N ASP A 252 12.79 18.79 6.34
CA ASP A 252 11.45 18.60 6.94
C ASP A 252 10.34 18.42 5.88
N HIS A 253 10.48 19.01 4.69
CA HIS A 253 9.47 18.90 3.64
C HIS A 253 9.20 17.45 3.17
N TRP A 254 10.16 16.53 3.36
CA TRP A 254 9.98 15.12 3.04
C TRP A 254 8.93 14.46 3.93
N TYR A 255 9.00 14.73 5.24
CA TYR A 255 8.11 14.16 6.25
C TYR A 255 7.99 15.14 7.43
N PRO A 256 7.09 16.14 7.31
CA PRO A 256 7.04 17.26 8.25
C PRO A 256 6.79 16.84 9.70
N ALA A 257 7.36 17.60 10.63
CA ALA A 257 7.04 17.51 12.06
C ALA A 257 5.58 17.84 12.36
N ASP A 258 4.98 18.76 11.58
CA ASP A 258 3.58 19.14 11.69
C ASP A 258 2.63 17.95 11.48
N VAL A 259 1.86 17.63 12.52
CA VAL A 259 0.99 16.46 12.54
C VAL A 259 -0.06 16.49 11.44
N PHE A 260 -0.64 17.66 11.13
CA PHE A 260 -1.68 17.77 10.10
C PHE A 260 -1.13 17.49 8.70
N LYS A 261 0.02 18.07 8.34
CA LYS A 261 0.70 17.79 7.07
C LYS A 261 1.14 16.33 6.97
N ARG A 262 1.70 15.80 8.06
CA ARG A 262 2.11 14.39 8.15
C ARG A 262 0.95 13.43 7.97
N SER A 263 -0.19 13.67 8.63
CA SER A 263 -1.40 12.85 8.47
C SER A 263 -1.96 12.91 7.06
N LYS A 264 -1.89 14.06 6.39
CA LYS A 264 -2.26 14.17 4.97
C LYS A 264 -1.31 13.37 4.06
N ILE A 265 -0.01 13.38 4.33
CA ILE A 265 0.96 12.55 3.59
C ILE A 265 0.62 11.07 3.76
N HIS A 266 0.36 10.61 4.99
CA HIS A 266 -0.06 9.23 5.25
C HIS A 266 -1.35 8.87 4.50
N SER A 267 -2.35 9.75 4.52
CA SER A 267 -3.60 9.57 3.75
C SER A 267 -3.34 9.33 2.25
N VAL A 268 -2.38 10.06 1.64
CA VAL A 268 -1.98 9.85 0.25
C VAL A 268 -1.24 8.52 0.05
N LEU A 269 -0.29 8.19 0.94
CA LEU A 269 0.51 6.97 0.87
C LEU A 269 -0.36 5.70 1.00
N ASP A 270 -1.31 5.71 1.92
CA ASP A 270 -2.24 4.58 2.15
C ASP A 270 -3.23 4.44 0.98
N TRP A 271 -3.76 5.56 0.49
CA TRP A 271 -4.58 5.57 -0.72
C TRP A 271 -3.81 5.00 -1.93
N HIS A 272 -2.56 5.43 -2.12
CA HIS A 272 -1.71 5.02 -3.24
C HIS A 272 -1.50 3.51 -3.31
N HIS A 273 -1.24 2.85 -2.18
CA HIS A 273 -1.00 1.41 -2.10
C HIS A 273 -2.16 0.56 -2.64
N SER A 274 -3.40 0.99 -2.40
CA SER A 274 -4.60 0.24 -2.83
C SER A 274 -5.19 0.73 -4.14
N ASN A 275 -4.69 1.84 -4.70
CA ASN A 275 -5.22 2.47 -5.90
C ASN A 275 -4.15 2.58 -6.97
N LEU A 276 -3.39 3.69 -6.99
CA LEU A 276 -2.46 4.01 -8.08
C LEU A 276 -1.48 2.88 -8.37
N ARG A 277 -0.89 2.24 -7.33
CA ARG A 277 0.10 1.17 -7.50
C ARG A 277 -0.39 0.01 -8.36
N CYS A 278 -1.69 -0.32 -8.25
CA CYS A 278 -2.32 -1.43 -8.96
C CYS A 278 -2.32 -1.20 -10.49
N GLY A 279 -2.50 0.04 -10.93
CA GLY A 279 -2.63 0.39 -12.36
C GLY A 279 -1.37 0.09 -13.17
N PRO A 280 -0.28 0.88 -13.03
CA PRO A 280 0.95 0.70 -13.81
C PRO A 280 1.54 -0.71 -13.68
N THR A 281 1.52 -1.27 -12.47
CA THR A 281 2.03 -2.62 -12.21
C THR A 281 1.25 -3.67 -13.00
N THR A 282 -0.08 -3.60 -12.99
CA THR A 282 -0.92 -4.58 -13.68
C THR A 282 -0.82 -4.46 -15.19
N ILE A 283 -0.78 -3.24 -15.73
CA ILE A 283 -0.59 -3.01 -17.16
C ILE A 283 0.75 -3.61 -17.60
N VAL A 284 1.86 -3.12 -17.03
CA VAL A 284 3.22 -3.50 -17.47
C VAL A 284 3.48 -4.99 -17.27
N ARG A 285 3.01 -5.58 -16.16
CA ARG A 285 3.15 -7.02 -15.90
C ARG A 285 2.46 -7.84 -16.98
N ASN A 286 1.25 -7.47 -17.39
CA ASN A 286 0.43 -8.30 -18.27
C ASN A 286 0.60 -7.99 -19.77
N THR A 287 1.26 -6.88 -20.13
CA THR A 287 1.53 -6.51 -21.54
C THR A 287 2.99 -6.67 -21.95
N VAL A 288 3.94 -6.48 -21.03
CA VAL A 288 5.37 -6.41 -21.36
C VAL A 288 6.19 -7.48 -20.64
N LEU A 289 5.98 -7.64 -19.32
CA LEU A 289 6.87 -8.49 -18.51
C LEU A 289 6.42 -9.96 -18.45
N ALA A 290 5.15 -10.28 -18.65
CA ALA A 290 4.63 -11.66 -18.54
C ALA A 290 5.43 -12.67 -19.39
N PRO A 291 5.77 -12.41 -20.68
CA PRO A 291 6.54 -13.35 -21.48
C PRO A 291 7.96 -13.57 -20.93
N MET A 292 8.59 -12.52 -20.40
CA MET A 292 9.91 -12.62 -19.76
C MET A 292 9.88 -13.47 -18.47
N LEU A 293 8.70 -13.64 -17.88
CA LEU A 293 8.45 -14.44 -16.69
C LEU A 293 7.87 -15.83 -17.03
N GLY A 294 7.86 -16.22 -18.31
CA GLY A 294 7.32 -17.50 -18.78
C GLY A 294 5.79 -17.58 -18.67
N ARG A 295 5.09 -16.44 -18.70
CA ARG A 295 3.62 -16.35 -18.61
C ARG A 295 3.03 -15.76 -19.89
N PRO A 296 1.81 -16.17 -20.27
CA PRO A 296 1.11 -15.53 -21.38
C PRO A 296 0.77 -14.08 -21.03
N LEU A 297 0.64 -13.26 -22.08
CA LEU A 297 0.04 -11.93 -21.95
C LEU A 297 -1.42 -12.07 -21.48
N ASN A 298 -1.90 -11.07 -20.74
CA ASN A 298 -3.29 -11.02 -20.28
C ASN A 298 -3.90 -9.64 -20.57
N PRO A 299 -4.47 -9.45 -21.78
CA PRO A 299 -5.07 -8.18 -22.19
C PRO A 299 -6.23 -7.74 -21.29
N GLU A 300 -7.03 -8.68 -20.77
CA GLU A 300 -8.16 -8.37 -19.89
C GLU A 300 -7.68 -7.79 -18.55
N ALA A 301 -6.66 -8.40 -17.94
CA ALA A 301 -6.04 -7.87 -16.73
C ALA A 301 -5.37 -6.52 -16.99
N ALA A 302 -4.74 -6.33 -18.16
CA ALA A 302 -4.16 -5.04 -18.54
C ALA A 302 -5.23 -3.95 -18.66
N ALA A 303 -6.36 -4.24 -19.32
CA ALA A 303 -7.49 -3.33 -19.45
C ALA A 303 -8.09 -2.95 -18.09
N GLU A 304 -8.14 -3.89 -17.14
CA GLU A 304 -8.56 -3.58 -15.76
C GLU A 304 -7.53 -2.67 -15.06
N GLY A 305 -6.23 -2.94 -15.23
CA GLY A 305 -5.16 -2.05 -14.78
C GLY A 305 -5.29 -0.62 -15.33
N GLU A 306 -5.73 -0.45 -16.58
CA GLU A 306 -5.99 0.87 -17.17
C GLU A 306 -7.13 1.61 -16.50
N LYS A 307 -8.22 0.93 -16.11
CA LYS A 307 -9.31 1.56 -15.35
C LYS A 307 -8.81 2.09 -14.02
N PHE A 308 -8.03 1.28 -13.29
CA PHE A 308 -7.41 1.71 -12.03
C PHE A 308 -6.46 2.89 -12.22
N LEU A 309 -5.63 2.84 -13.26
CA LEU A 309 -4.72 3.93 -13.58
C LEU A 309 -5.49 5.22 -13.90
N SER A 310 -6.47 5.17 -14.81
CA SER A 310 -7.26 6.33 -15.20
C SER A 310 -8.01 6.94 -14.01
N ALA A 311 -8.65 6.12 -13.18
CA ALA A 311 -9.32 6.59 -11.96
C ALA A 311 -8.32 7.25 -10.99
N SER A 312 -7.14 6.67 -10.82
CA SER A 312 -6.10 7.18 -9.93
C SER A 312 -5.49 8.48 -10.43
N LEU A 313 -5.16 8.59 -11.72
CA LEU A 313 -4.64 9.81 -12.34
C LEU A 313 -5.65 10.96 -12.22
N SER A 314 -6.93 10.66 -12.48
CA SER A 314 -8.02 11.63 -12.29
C SER A 314 -8.11 12.10 -10.84
N LYS A 315 -7.92 11.21 -9.86
CA LYS A 315 -7.93 11.56 -8.43
C LYS A 315 -6.70 12.40 -8.04
N ILE A 316 -5.54 12.13 -8.64
CA ILE A 316 -4.33 12.94 -8.43
C ILE A 316 -4.58 14.39 -8.87
N GLU A 317 -5.10 14.65 -10.07
CA GLU A 317 -5.38 16.03 -10.53
C GLU A 317 -6.52 16.70 -9.76
N SER A 318 -7.61 15.96 -9.54
CA SER A 318 -8.83 16.53 -8.96
C SER A 318 -8.74 16.77 -7.45
N VAL A 319 -7.88 16.04 -6.74
CA VAL A 319 -7.78 16.09 -5.27
C VAL A 319 -6.36 16.35 -4.81
N TRP A 320 -5.42 15.48 -5.17
CA TRP A 320 -4.10 15.49 -4.51
C TRP A 320 -3.17 16.60 -5.00
N LEU A 321 -3.33 17.09 -6.23
CA LEU A 321 -2.59 18.24 -6.78
C LEU A 321 -3.32 19.57 -6.61
N LYS A 322 -4.48 19.59 -5.92
CA LYS A 322 -5.16 20.86 -5.65
C LYS A 322 -4.37 21.73 -4.66
N GLY A 323 -4.43 23.03 -4.90
CA GLY A 323 -3.66 24.05 -4.18
C GLY A 323 -2.76 24.84 -5.12
N ASN A 324 -1.96 25.73 -4.55
CA ASN A 324 -1.06 26.61 -5.33
C ASN A 324 0.37 26.06 -5.46
N GLY A 325 0.62 24.86 -4.91
CA GLY A 325 1.92 24.22 -4.93
C GLY A 325 2.19 23.43 -6.21
N ARG A 326 3.45 23.05 -6.40
CA ARG A 326 3.94 22.25 -7.55
C ARG A 326 3.92 20.74 -7.27
N PHE A 327 3.63 20.36 -6.03
CA PHE A 327 3.68 19.01 -5.48
C PHE A 327 2.35 18.66 -4.81
N LEU A 328 2.18 17.38 -4.47
CA LEU A 328 0.98 16.89 -3.80
C LEU A 328 0.68 17.70 -2.53
N LEU A 329 -0.60 17.76 -2.17
CA LEU A 329 -1.12 18.49 -1.01
C LEU A 329 -0.85 20.00 -1.06
N GLY A 330 -0.63 20.55 -2.26
CA GLY A 330 -0.31 21.96 -2.47
C GLY A 330 1.10 22.34 -1.98
N GLY A 331 2.01 21.37 -1.91
CA GLY A 331 3.39 21.59 -1.46
C GLY A 331 4.24 22.40 -2.45
N ASN A 332 5.12 23.25 -1.92
CA ASN A 332 6.15 23.95 -2.71
C ASN A 332 7.44 23.13 -2.91
N GLN A 333 7.57 22.03 -2.17
CA GLN A 333 8.66 21.06 -2.22
C GLN A 333 8.05 19.64 -2.17
N PRO A 334 8.71 18.62 -2.74
CA PRO A 334 8.17 17.26 -2.77
C PRO A 334 8.21 16.59 -1.39
N SER A 335 7.22 15.76 -1.09
CA SER A 335 7.22 14.88 0.08
C SER A 335 7.60 13.45 -0.29
N ILE A 336 7.70 12.56 0.70
CA ILE A 336 7.86 11.12 0.44
C ILE A 336 6.71 10.54 -0.41
N ALA A 337 5.50 11.12 -0.34
CA ALA A 337 4.38 10.72 -1.18
C ALA A 337 4.64 11.03 -2.66
N ASP A 338 5.15 12.23 -2.96
CA ASP A 338 5.47 12.61 -4.34
C ASP A 338 6.42 11.62 -4.98
N LEU A 339 7.49 11.27 -4.26
CA LEU A 339 8.51 10.36 -4.74
C LEU A 339 7.97 8.93 -4.94
N SER A 340 7.18 8.42 -4.00
CA SER A 340 6.54 7.09 -4.12
C SER A 340 5.62 6.99 -5.32
N LEU A 341 4.66 7.92 -5.46
CA LEU A 341 3.65 7.85 -6.51
C LEU A 341 4.29 8.04 -7.89
N VAL A 342 5.24 8.99 -8.04
CA VAL A 342 5.93 9.19 -9.31
C VAL A 342 6.73 7.96 -9.71
N CYS A 343 7.47 7.33 -8.80
CA CYS A 343 8.24 6.11 -9.12
C CYS A 343 7.35 4.95 -9.64
N ASP A 344 6.11 4.86 -9.16
CA ASP A 344 5.13 3.89 -9.65
C ASP A 344 4.63 4.23 -11.07
N ILE A 345 4.33 5.51 -11.35
CA ILE A 345 3.93 5.95 -12.69
C ILE A 345 5.08 5.75 -13.69
N MET A 346 6.32 5.99 -13.27
CA MET A 346 7.51 5.77 -14.12
C MET A 346 7.65 4.32 -14.60
N GLN A 347 6.95 3.35 -14.00
CA GLN A 347 6.94 1.98 -14.54
C GLN A 347 6.37 1.90 -15.96
N LEU A 348 5.47 2.83 -16.33
CA LEU A 348 4.89 2.93 -17.68
C LEU A 348 5.94 3.27 -18.75
N GLU A 349 7.15 3.70 -18.38
CA GLU A 349 8.24 3.90 -19.34
C GLU A 349 8.63 2.63 -20.11
N LEU A 350 8.34 1.45 -19.53
CA LEU A 350 8.55 0.17 -20.19
C LEU A 350 7.60 -0.08 -21.37
N LEU A 351 6.51 0.70 -21.48
CA LEU A 351 5.60 0.65 -22.62
C LEU A 351 6.19 1.38 -23.83
N GLY A 352 5.65 1.10 -25.01
CA GLY A 352 5.89 1.90 -26.20
C GLY A 352 5.44 3.34 -26.00
N GLU A 353 6.10 4.29 -26.67
CA GLU A 353 5.82 5.73 -26.50
C GLU A 353 4.37 6.09 -26.84
N THR A 354 3.82 5.53 -27.93
CA THR A 354 2.42 5.71 -28.32
C THR A 354 1.47 5.32 -27.18
N GLU A 355 1.71 4.18 -26.54
CA GLU A 355 0.84 3.66 -25.50
C GLU A 355 0.96 4.43 -24.20
N ARG A 356 2.19 4.76 -23.80
CA ARG A 356 2.45 5.65 -22.67
C ARG A 356 1.76 7.01 -22.86
N ASN A 357 1.82 7.58 -24.05
CA ASN A 357 1.18 8.86 -24.38
C ASN A 357 -0.34 8.74 -24.41
N ARG A 358 -0.91 7.61 -24.82
CA ARG A 358 -2.35 7.34 -24.71
C ARG A 358 -2.82 7.36 -23.25
N LEU A 359 -2.05 6.73 -22.35
CA LEU A 359 -2.41 6.60 -20.94
C LEU A 359 -2.20 7.89 -20.14
N LEU A 360 -1.07 8.60 -20.34
CA LEU A 360 -0.72 9.79 -19.57
C LEU A 360 -1.10 11.11 -20.25
N GLY A 361 -1.28 11.11 -21.56
CA GLY A 361 -1.54 12.31 -22.36
C GLY A 361 -2.74 13.15 -21.93
N PRO A 362 -3.86 12.55 -21.46
CA PRO A 362 -5.00 13.30 -20.95
C PRO A 362 -4.73 14.08 -19.65
N TYR A 363 -3.70 13.69 -18.88
CA TYR A 363 -3.46 14.17 -17.51
C TYR A 363 -2.28 15.16 -17.45
N LYS A 364 -2.49 16.38 -17.96
CA LYS A 364 -1.43 17.39 -18.11
C LYS A 364 -0.85 17.86 -16.78
N GLU A 365 -1.68 18.00 -15.74
CA GLU A 365 -1.20 18.41 -14.41
C GLU A 365 -0.33 17.30 -13.81
N VAL A 366 -0.72 16.02 -14.00
CA VAL A 366 0.12 14.88 -13.60
C VAL A 366 1.46 14.89 -14.33
N GLN A 367 1.46 15.08 -15.66
CA GLN A 367 2.71 15.11 -16.44
C GLN A 367 3.65 16.21 -15.93
N GLN A 368 3.12 17.41 -15.66
CA GLN A 368 3.91 18.52 -15.13
C GLN A 368 4.42 18.24 -13.71
N TRP A 369 3.60 17.62 -12.86
CA TRP A 369 3.99 17.24 -11.50
C TRP A 369 5.08 16.16 -11.48
N ILE A 370 5.03 15.19 -12.39
CA ILE A 370 6.11 14.20 -12.58
C ILE A 370 7.41 14.93 -12.93
N GLU A 371 7.37 15.88 -13.86
CA GLU A 371 8.55 16.66 -14.26
C GLU A 371 9.08 17.52 -13.11
N ASN A 372 8.20 18.15 -12.32
CA ASN A 372 8.60 18.90 -11.12
C ASN A 372 9.30 17.99 -10.10
N THR A 373 8.78 16.78 -9.87
CA THR A 373 9.35 15.79 -8.93
C THR A 373 10.69 15.27 -9.42
N LYS A 374 10.80 14.96 -10.71
CA LYS A 374 12.07 14.61 -11.36
C LYS A 374 13.11 15.72 -11.17
N ASN A 375 12.76 16.97 -11.48
CA ASN A 375 13.68 18.10 -11.36
C ASN A 375 14.12 18.34 -9.91
N ALA A 376 13.21 18.22 -8.94
CA ALA A 376 13.55 18.38 -7.53
C ALA A 376 14.51 17.28 -7.01
N THR A 377 14.49 16.10 -7.63
CA THR A 377 15.26 14.92 -7.18
C THR A 377 16.43 14.55 -8.09
N ASN A 378 16.66 15.30 -9.16
CA ASN A 378 17.79 15.12 -10.06
C ASN A 378 19.14 15.50 -9.38
N PRO A 379 20.26 14.87 -9.80
CA PRO A 379 20.39 13.91 -10.91
C PRO A 379 20.03 12.46 -10.55
N HIS A 380 19.71 12.18 -9.28
CA HIS A 380 19.50 10.82 -8.80
C HIS A 380 18.27 10.15 -9.40
N PHE A 381 17.23 10.93 -9.71
CA PHE A 381 16.04 10.42 -10.39
C PHE A 381 16.39 9.77 -11.72
N ASP A 382 17.10 10.48 -12.59
CA ASP A 382 17.54 9.95 -13.89
C ASP A 382 18.52 8.79 -13.72
N GLU A 383 19.49 8.88 -12.79
CA GLU A 383 20.44 7.80 -12.52
C GLU A 383 19.75 6.47 -12.19
N VAL A 384 18.75 6.52 -11.30
CA VAL A 384 18.06 5.32 -10.80
C VAL A 384 17.10 4.75 -11.85
N HIS A 385 16.46 5.60 -12.66
CA HIS A 385 15.53 5.15 -13.71
C HIS A 385 16.20 4.68 -15.01
N LYS A 386 17.52 4.85 -15.18
CA LYS A 386 18.28 4.31 -16.35
C LYS A 386 18.02 2.83 -16.63
N ILE A 387 17.74 2.04 -15.59
CA ILE A 387 17.46 0.60 -15.75
C ILE A 387 16.19 0.35 -16.58
N LEU A 388 15.16 1.19 -16.45
CA LEU A 388 13.91 1.07 -17.21
C LEU A 388 14.16 1.33 -18.70
N MET A 389 14.97 2.33 -19.01
CA MET A 389 15.33 2.67 -20.40
C MET A 389 16.10 1.53 -21.06
N LYS A 390 17.09 0.97 -20.37
CA LYS A 390 17.82 -0.23 -20.84
C LYS A 390 16.89 -1.43 -21.03
N ALA A 391 15.92 -1.63 -20.14
CA ALA A 391 14.95 -2.72 -20.27
C ALA A 391 14.02 -2.49 -21.48
N LYS A 392 13.52 -1.27 -21.67
CA LYS A 392 12.70 -0.87 -22.83
C LYS A 392 13.42 -1.13 -24.16
N GLU A 393 14.69 -0.72 -24.27
CA GLU A 393 15.52 -0.96 -25.46
C GLU A 393 15.64 -2.47 -25.77
N LYS A 394 15.88 -3.30 -24.74
CA LYS A 394 15.95 -4.76 -24.89
C LYS A 394 14.62 -5.37 -25.35
N LEU A 395 13.51 -4.89 -24.81
CA LEU A 395 12.16 -5.36 -25.15
C LEU A 395 11.77 -5.03 -26.61
N GLN A 396 12.24 -3.88 -27.09
CA GLN A 396 11.96 -3.37 -28.44
C GLN A 396 12.91 -3.93 -29.51
N ASN A 397 14.04 -4.53 -29.13
CA ASN A 397 15.00 -5.09 -30.09
C ASN A 397 14.69 -6.56 -30.44
N PRO A 398 14.28 -6.88 -31.69
CA PRO A 398 13.94 -8.25 -32.11
C PRO A 398 15.12 -9.22 -32.02
N ARG A 399 16.36 -8.74 -32.15
CA ARG A 399 17.58 -9.58 -32.14
C ARG A 399 17.93 -10.13 -30.75
N LEU A 400 17.46 -9.47 -29.68
CA LEU A 400 17.71 -9.88 -28.29
C LEU A 400 16.60 -10.80 -27.73
N LYS A 401 15.48 -10.97 -28.43
CA LYS A 401 14.42 -11.92 -28.05
C LYS A 401 14.80 -13.39 -28.25
N GLY A 402 15.84 -13.67 -29.07
CA GLY A 402 16.28 -15.04 -29.37
C GLY A 402 17.46 -15.57 -28.55
N ALA A 403 18.16 -14.74 -27.78
CA ALA A 403 19.43 -15.11 -27.15
C ALA A 403 19.33 -15.70 -25.73
N ASN A 404 18.11 -15.88 -25.19
CA ASN A 404 17.87 -16.45 -23.85
C ASN A 404 17.21 -17.84 -23.89
N ASN A 405 17.16 -18.48 -25.05
CA ASN A 405 16.63 -19.83 -25.25
C ASN A 405 17.72 -20.84 -25.66
N GLU A 406 18.97 -20.60 -25.26
CA GLU A 406 20.06 -21.59 -25.33
C GLU A 406 20.63 -21.87 -23.94
#